data_AF-U6GHZ4-F1
#
_entry.id   AF-U6GHZ4-F1
#
_cell.length_a   1.000
_cell.length_b   1.000
_cell.length_c   1.000
_cell.angle_alpha   90.00
_cell.angle_beta   90.00
_cell.angle_gamma   90.00
#
_symmetry.space_group_name_H-M   'P 1'
#
loop_
_entity.id
_entity.type
_entity.pdbx_description
1 polymer ?
#
loop_
_entity_poly.entity_id
_entity_poly.type
_entity_poly.pdbx_seq_one_letter_code
_entity_poly.pdbx_strand_id
1 'polypeptide(L)'
;MAIEGLTNAQRRLIIRHIRLFNHGLWPENSYKDYMQRFQAAPLKREGMPWTEEEDKKLLELAEKYDVNFGDPWLYLSWEMQRESEDVHRRYISKVILPQNQQRRSEFVLSKSLKPLFFSRYYKLLPPFLFIVPTKANFNTAPAKPLQIPPVFRCL
;
A
#
# COMPACT_ATOMS: atom_id res chain seq x y z
N MET A 1 9.43 -43.05 -22.94
CA MET A 1 10.01 -43.77 -21.80
C MET A 1 9.33 -45.13 -21.65
N ALA A 2 9.96 -46.20 -22.13
CA ALA A 2 9.51 -47.57 -21.84
C ALA A 2 10.37 -48.08 -20.69
N ILE A 3 9.78 -48.15 -19.49
CA ILE A 3 10.42 -48.76 -18.32
C ILE A 3 10.13 -50.27 -18.44
N GLU A 4 11.18 -51.08 -18.62
CA GLU A 4 11.07 -52.54 -18.68
C GLU A 4 10.83 -53.12 -17.27
N GLY A 5 9.98 -54.15 -17.17
CA GLY A 5 9.64 -54.82 -15.90
C GLY A 5 8.29 -54.42 -15.28
N LEU A 6 7.55 -53.46 -15.85
CA LEU A 6 6.21 -53.08 -15.40
C LEU A 6 5.12 -53.83 -16.18
N THR A 7 4.23 -54.50 -15.47
CA THR A 7 3.02 -55.07 -16.09
C THR A 7 2.13 -53.96 -16.65
N ASN A 8 1.32 -54.28 -17.68
CA ASN A 8 0.40 -53.32 -18.28
C ASN A 8 -0.59 -52.69 -17.26
N ALA A 9 -0.95 -53.41 -16.20
CA ALA A 9 -1.77 -52.88 -15.11
C ALA A 9 -1.05 -51.80 -14.31
N GLN A 10 0.19 -52.06 -13.90
CA GLN A 10 1.02 -51.11 -13.16
C GLN A 10 1.37 -49.89 -14.02
N ARG A 11 1.66 -50.08 -15.31
CA ARG A 11 1.89 -48.96 -16.25
C ARG A 11 0.67 -48.05 -16.34
N ARG A 12 -0.54 -48.60 -16.41
CA ARG A 12 -1.79 -47.81 -16.41
C ARG A 12 -1.99 -47.04 -15.10
N LEU A 13 -1.69 -47.66 -13.95
CA LEU A 13 -1.74 -46.99 -12.65
C LEU A 13 -0.73 -45.84 -12.56
N ILE A 14 0.51 -46.05 -12.99
CA ILE A 14 1.55 -45.02 -12.99
C ILE A 14 1.18 -43.88 -13.94
N ILE A 15 0.73 -44.17 -15.16
CA ILE A 15 0.27 -43.13 -16.11
C ILE A 15 -0.91 -42.35 -15.53
N ARG A 16 -1.84 -43.01 -14.82
CA ARG A 16 -2.93 -42.33 -14.12
C ARG A 16 -2.41 -41.38 -13.04
N HIS A 17 -1.46 -41.83 -12.20
CA HIS A 17 -0.87 -41.00 -11.16
C HIS A 17 -0.02 -39.85 -11.73
N ILE A 18 0.77 -40.10 -12.77
CA ILE A 18 1.53 -39.08 -13.48
C ILE A 18 0.60 -38.08 -14.15
N ARG A 19 -0.50 -38.50 -14.78
CA ARG A 19 -1.52 -37.57 -15.30
C ARG A 19 -2.16 -36.75 -14.19
N LEU A 20 -2.48 -37.37 -13.06
CA LEU A 20 -3.01 -36.65 -11.89
C LEU A 20 -2.02 -35.61 -11.34
N PHE A 21 -0.72 -35.91 -11.33
CA PHE A 21 0.32 -35.01 -10.81
C PHE A 21 0.74 -33.93 -11.81
N ASN A 22 0.90 -34.28 -13.09
CA ASN A 22 1.38 -33.38 -14.13
C ASN A 22 0.33 -32.37 -14.59
N HIS A 23 -0.96 -32.61 -14.34
CA HIS A 23 -1.99 -31.65 -14.74
C HIS A 23 -2.14 -30.48 -13.78
N GLY A 24 -1.55 -30.45 -12.57
CA GLY A 24 -1.63 -29.28 -11.68
C GLY A 24 -3.06 -28.76 -11.40
N LEU A 25 -4.07 -29.54 -11.77
CA LEU A 25 -5.47 -29.20 -11.97
C LEU A 25 -6.32 -30.34 -11.39
N TRP A 26 -6.09 -30.70 -10.12
CA TRP A 26 -7.21 -31.19 -9.31
C TRP A 26 -6.91 -31.05 -7.81
N PRO A 27 -7.88 -30.61 -6.97
CA PRO A 27 -9.28 -30.29 -7.30
C PRO A 27 -9.43 -29.12 -8.27
N GLU A 28 -10.59 -28.97 -8.90
CA GLU A 28 -11.15 -27.66 -9.25
C GLU A 28 -11.22 -26.86 -7.95
N ASN A 29 -10.07 -26.42 -7.46
CA ASN A 29 -9.99 -25.50 -6.37
C ASN A 29 -10.63 -24.25 -6.93
N SER A 30 -11.79 -23.90 -6.40
CA SER A 30 -12.28 -22.56 -6.61
C SER A 30 -11.16 -21.60 -6.23
N TYR A 31 -11.11 -20.42 -6.84
CA TYR A 31 -10.12 -19.42 -6.45
C TYR A 31 -10.10 -19.20 -4.92
N LYS A 32 -11.25 -19.39 -4.25
CA LYS A 32 -11.39 -19.35 -2.79
C LYS A 32 -10.62 -20.46 -2.07
N ASP A 33 -10.66 -21.70 -2.57
CA ASP A 33 -9.93 -22.84 -1.98
C ASP A 33 -8.42 -22.68 -2.14
N TYR A 34 -7.99 -22.13 -3.28
CA TYR A 34 -6.60 -21.75 -3.48
C TYR A 34 -6.18 -20.67 -2.47
N MET A 35 -6.94 -19.59 -2.36
CA MET A 35 -6.66 -18.51 -1.40
C MET A 35 -6.59 -19.02 0.04
N GLN A 36 -7.53 -19.87 0.48
CA GLN A 36 -7.51 -20.43 1.83
C GLN A 36 -6.26 -21.29 2.12
N ARG A 37 -5.77 -22.05 1.13
CA ARG A 37 -4.59 -22.91 1.31
C ARG A 37 -3.28 -22.14 1.37
N PHE A 38 -3.20 -21.03 0.63
CA PHE A 38 -2.01 -20.18 0.56
C PHE A 38 -2.11 -18.94 1.45
N GLN A 39 -3.16 -18.84 2.28
CA GLN A 39 -3.30 -17.78 3.25
C GLN A 39 -2.23 -17.96 4.34
N ALA A 40 -1.41 -16.93 4.54
CA ALA A 40 -0.51 -16.90 5.68
C ALA A 40 -1.32 -16.96 6.99
N ALA A 41 -0.69 -17.45 8.05
CA ALA A 41 -1.29 -17.34 9.38
C ALA A 41 -1.60 -15.86 9.68
N PRO A 42 -2.73 -15.56 10.34
CA PRO A 42 -3.07 -14.19 10.68
C PRO A 42 -1.98 -13.59 11.56
N LEU A 43 -1.76 -12.29 11.39
CA LEU A 43 -0.73 -11.61 12.15
C LEU A 43 -1.15 -11.52 13.62
N LYS A 44 -0.19 -11.62 14.54
CA LYS A 44 -0.48 -11.73 15.99
C LYS A 44 -1.35 -10.58 16.52
N ARG A 45 -1.24 -9.40 15.93
CA ARG A 45 -1.95 -8.18 16.36
C ARG A 45 -2.90 -7.65 15.29
N GLU A 46 -3.28 -8.49 14.33
CA GLU A 46 -4.23 -8.12 13.28
C GLU A 46 -5.57 -7.72 13.89
N GLY A 47 -6.09 -6.54 13.52
CA GLY A 47 -7.36 -6.01 14.01
C GLY A 47 -7.38 -5.55 15.48
N MET A 48 -6.27 -5.67 16.23
CA MET A 48 -6.21 -5.20 17.61
C MET A 48 -6.10 -3.66 17.67
N PRO A 49 -6.66 -2.99 18.71
CA PRO A 49 -6.49 -1.55 18.88
C PRO A 49 -5.02 -1.19 19.11
N TRP A 50 -4.62 0.01 18.71
CA TRP A 50 -3.26 0.51 18.88
C TRP A 50 -3.01 0.97 20.32
N THR A 51 -1.89 0.56 20.90
CA THR A 51 -1.43 1.05 22.21
C THR A 51 -0.36 2.14 22.07
N GLU A 52 -0.11 2.90 23.14
CA GLU A 52 0.91 3.95 23.14
C GLU A 52 2.34 3.39 22.99
N GLU A 53 2.59 2.19 23.52
CA GLU A 53 3.87 1.49 23.37
C GLU A 53 4.12 1.09 21.92
N GLU A 54 3.08 0.67 21.22
CA GLU A 54 3.15 0.36 19.78
C GLU A 54 3.39 1.60 18.94
N ASP A 55 2.75 2.73 19.29
CA ASP A 55 3.00 3.99 18.61
C ASP A 55 4.48 4.43 18.75
N LYS A 56 5.10 4.25 19.92
CA LYS A 56 6.54 4.52 20.10
C LYS A 56 7.40 3.59 19.26
N LYS A 57 7.11 2.28 19.30
CA LYS A 57 7.83 1.28 18.50
C LYS A 57 7.71 1.56 17.00
N LEU A 58 6.53 2.00 16.54
CA LEU A 58 6.32 2.39 15.15
C LEU A 58 7.25 3.53 14.73
N LEU A 59 7.40 4.55 15.57
CA LEU A 59 8.29 5.69 15.30
C LEU A 59 9.77 5.27 15.27
N GLU A 60 10.20 4.44 16.22
CA GLU A 60 11.57 3.91 16.24
C GLU A 60 11.90 3.08 14.99
N LEU A 61 10.96 2.21 14.57
CA LEU A 61 11.12 1.40 13.36
C LEU A 61 11.09 2.25 12.09
N ALA A 62 10.26 3.29 12.07
CA ALA A 62 10.17 4.24 10.97
C ALA A 62 11.49 5.01 10.77
N GLU A 63 12.15 5.42 11.85
CA GLU A 63 13.48 6.03 11.80
C GLU A 63 14.55 5.02 11.34
N LYS A 64 14.50 3.79 11.85
CA LYS A 64 15.47 2.73 11.52
C LYS A 64 15.45 2.34 10.03
N TYR A 65 14.26 2.15 9.46
CA TYR A 65 14.10 1.66 8.08
C TYR A 65 14.00 2.78 7.03
N ASP A 66 14.05 4.05 7.44
CA ASP A 66 13.81 5.24 6.61
C ASP A 66 12.52 5.16 5.79
N VAL A 67 11.47 5.82 6.29
CA VAL A 67 10.14 5.86 5.65
C VAL A 67 10.18 6.40 4.21
N ASN A 68 11.19 7.18 3.84
CA ASN A 68 11.28 7.78 2.51
C ASN A 68 11.97 6.90 1.46
N PHE A 69 12.51 5.74 1.84
CA PHE A 69 13.29 4.88 0.96
C PHE A 69 12.60 3.52 0.72
N GLY A 70 12.21 3.26 -0.54
CA GLY A 70 11.64 1.98 -0.95
C GLY A 70 10.20 1.75 -0.46
N ASP A 71 9.89 0.51 -0.08
CA ASP A 71 8.63 0.12 0.56
C ASP A 71 8.90 -0.39 1.99
N PRO A 72 9.09 0.52 2.96
CA PRO A 72 9.46 0.17 4.33
C PRO A 72 8.30 -0.51 5.08
N TRP A 73 7.07 -0.33 4.62
CA TRP A 73 5.86 -0.80 5.29
C TRP A 73 5.79 -2.32 5.39
N LEU A 74 6.38 -3.05 4.44
CA LEU A 74 6.48 -4.51 4.50
C LEU A 74 7.34 -5.00 5.67
N TYR A 75 8.43 -4.28 5.98
CA TYR A 75 9.31 -4.65 7.11
C TYR A 75 8.72 -4.20 8.44
N LEU A 76 8.13 -3.00 8.46
CA LEU A 76 7.45 -2.48 9.64
C LEU A 76 6.24 -3.36 10.01
N SER A 77 5.46 -3.81 9.02
CA SER A 77 4.31 -4.70 9.23
C SER A 77 4.74 -6.02 9.87
N TRP A 78 5.85 -6.59 9.40
CA TRP A 78 6.43 -7.80 9.95
C TRP A 78 6.91 -7.62 11.40
N GLU A 79 7.63 -6.55 11.70
CA GLU A 79 8.15 -6.26 13.06
C GLU A 79 7.04 -5.91 14.07
N MET A 80 5.98 -5.27 13.59
CA MET A 80 4.80 -4.91 14.38
C MET A 80 3.79 -6.04 14.46
N GLN A 81 3.91 -7.06 13.61
CA GLN A 81 2.94 -8.15 13.46
C GLN A 81 1.52 -7.60 13.23
N ARG A 82 1.41 -6.61 12.33
CA ARG A 82 0.18 -5.91 11.93
C ARG A 82 0.15 -5.76 10.41
N GLU A 83 -1.02 -5.58 9.83
CA GLU A 83 -1.16 -5.38 8.39
C GLU A 83 -0.41 -4.13 7.93
N SER A 84 0.24 -4.19 6.75
CA SER A 84 1.03 -3.07 6.22
C SER A 84 0.19 -1.81 6.00
N GLU A 85 -1.04 -1.95 5.52
CA GLU A 85 -1.96 -0.84 5.33
C GLU A 85 -2.36 -0.18 6.66
N ASP A 86 -2.59 -0.96 7.72
CA ASP A 86 -2.90 -0.44 9.06
C ASP A 86 -1.71 0.33 9.63
N VAL A 87 -0.50 -0.25 9.53
CA VAL A 87 0.75 0.39 9.98
C VAL A 87 1.00 1.71 9.24
N HIS A 88 0.86 1.72 7.92
CA HIS A 88 1.03 2.92 7.12
C HIS A 88 -0.02 3.99 7.47
N ARG A 89 -1.29 3.61 7.59
CA ARG A 89 -2.37 4.52 7.99
C ARG A 89 -2.12 5.10 9.38
N ARG A 90 -1.64 4.29 10.33
CA ARG A 90 -1.27 4.77 11.66
C ARG A 90 -0.14 5.78 11.60
N TYR A 91 0.92 5.50 10.83
CA TYR A 91 2.01 6.45 10.64
C TYR A 91 1.54 7.78 10.03
N ILE A 92 0.69 7.74 9.00
CA ILE A 92 0.08 8.95 8.41
C ILE A 92 -0.61 9.77 9.50
N SER A 93 -1.43 9.13 10.34
CA SER A 93 -2.18 9.83 11.38
C SER A 93 -1.30 10.43 12.49
N LYS A 94 -0.20 9.76 12.86
CA LYS A 94 0.67 10.17 13.97
C LYS A 94 1.77 11.14 13.56
N VAL A 95 2.25 11.06 12.33
CA VAL A 95 3.42 11.81 11.85
C VAL A 95 3.03 12.78 10.74
N ILE A 96 2.48 12.27 9.65
CA ILE A 96 2.29 13.06 8.42
C ILE A 96 1.20 14.13 8.61
N LEU A 97 0.06 13.77 9.21
CA LEU A 97 -1.03 14.72 9.44
C LEU A 97 -0.62 15.87 10.37
N PRO A 98 -0.01 15.62 11.56
CA PRO A 98 0.47 16.71 12.41
C PRO A 98 1.53 17.59 11.72
N GLN A 99 2.47 16.98 10.99
CA GLN A 99 3.46 17.73 10.22
C GLN A 99 2.81 18.62 9.16
N ASN A 100 1.82 18.10 8.43
CA ASN A 100 1.09 18.86 7.40
C ASN A 100 0.20 19.96 7.97
N GLN A 101 -0.37 19.76 9.17
CA GLN A 101 -1.10 20.80 9.88
C GLN A 101 -0.20 21.92 10.39
N GLN A 102 1.06 21.62 10.75
CA GLN A 102 2.04 22.65 11.12
C GLN A 102 2.57 23.40 9.89
N ARG A 103 2.72 22.71 8.75
CA ARG A 103 3.16 23.33 7.49
C ARG A 103 2.10 24.32 7.01
N ARG A 104 2.54 25.54 6.70
CA ARG A 104 1.70 26.46 5.93
C ARG A 104 1.56 25.91 4.52
N SER A 105 0.35 25.53 4.12
CA SER A 105 0.10 25.25 2.71
C SER A 105 -0.02 26.60 2.01
N GLU A 106 1.00 26.99 1.25
CA GLU A 106 0.78 27.98 0.21
C GLU A 106 -0.29 27.40 -0.73
N PHE A 107 -1.21 28.24 -1.19
CA PHE A 107 -2.11 27.85 -2.28
C PHE A 107 -1.25 27.76 -3.54
N VAL A 108 -0.49 26.67 -3.64
CA VAL A 108 0.25 26.34 -4.83
C VAL A 108 -0.83 25.89 -5.80
N LEU A 109 -1.37 26.85 -6.57
CA LEU A 109 -1.74 26.58 -7.95
C LEU A 109 -0.47 26.04 -8.58
N SER A 110 -0.21 24.75 -8.37
CA SER A 110 0.80 24.04 -9.11
C SER A 110 0.20 23.97 -10.50
N LYS A 111 0.41 25.04 -11.27
CA LYS A 111 0.64 24.88 -12.70
C LYS A 111 1.65 23.74 -12.74
N SER A 112 1.20 22.56 -13.12
CA SER A 112 2.00 21.36 -13.30
C SER A 112 2.94 21.58 -14.50
N LEU A 113 3.82 22.59 -14.38
CA LEU A 113 4.89 22.87 -15.31
C LEU A 113 6.08 21.96 -15.04
N LYS A 114 6.13 21.31 -13.86
CA LYS A 114 7.07 20.24 -13.56
C LYS A 114 6.29 18.93 -13.34
N PRO A 115 6.61 17.86 -14.08
CA PRO A 115 5.97 16.58 -13.91
C PRO A 115 6.28 16.03 -12.52
N LEU A 116 5.24 15.85 -11.71
CA LEU A 116 5.34 15.13 -10.44
C LEU A 116 5.63 13.66 -10.76
N PHE A 117 6.83 13.21 -10.40
CA PHE A 117 7.25 11.81 -10.29
C PHE A 117 6.90 10.89 -11.47
N PHE A 118 7.86 10.66 -12.37
CA PHE A 118 7.79 9.59 -13.36
C PHE A 118 8.16 8.24 -12.73
N SER A 119 7.19 7.45 -12.31
CA SER A 119 7.35 6.00 -12.29
C SER A 119 6.97 5.43 -13.66
N ARG A 120 7.56 4.30 -14.05
CA ARG A 120 7.49 3.73 -15.43
C ARG A 120 6.07 3.41 -15.94
N TYR A 121 5.03 3.56 -15.11
CA TYR A 121 3.67 3.11 -15.41
C TYR A 121 2.58 4.19 -15.37
N TYR A 122 2.86 5.46 -15.07
CA TYR A 122 1.80 6.48 -15.01
C TYR A 122 1.76 7.38 -16.24
N LYS A 123 0.62 7.32 -16.94
CA LYS A 123 0.16 8.36 -17.87
C LYS A 123 0.21 9.71 -17.15
N LEU A 124 0.74 10.75 -17.80
CA LEU A 124 0.77 12.12 -17.29
C LEU A 124 -0.58 12.47 -16.64
N LEU A 125 -0.55 12.90 -15.38
CA LEU A 125 -1.74 13.47 -14.74
C LEU A 125 -2.24 14.61 -15.63
N PRO A 126 -3.57 14.73 -15.85
CA PRO A 126 -4.11 15.74 -16.74
C PRO A 126 -3.58 17.13 -16.38
N PRO A 127 -3.23 17.98 -17.37
CA PRO A 127 -2.68 19.32 -17.13
C PRO A 127 -3.63 20.27 -16.38
N PHE A 128 -4.87 19.85 -16.13
CA PHE A 128 -5.91 20.57 -15.39
C PHE A 128 -6.24 19.95 -14.03
N LEU A 129 -5.43 19.03 -13.52
CA LEU A 129 -5.63 18.48 -12.19
C LEU A 129 -5.20 19.50 -11.13
N PHE A 130 -6.18 20.11 -10.46
CA PHE A 130 -5.95 20.96 -9.31
C PHE A 130 -6.14 20.15 -8.03
N ILE A 131 -5.08 20.01 -7.24
CA ILE A 131 -5.14 19.38 -5.92
C ILE A 131 -5.37 20.47 -4.89
N VAL A 132 -6.59 20.55 -4.36
CA VAL A 132 -6.93 21.50 -3.29
C VAL A 132 -6.71 20.81 -1.94
N PRO A 133 -5.76 21.28 -1.11
CA PRO A 133 -5.52 20.69 0.20
C PRO A 133 -6.74 20.88 1.10
N THR A 134 -7.12 19.82 1.82
CA THR A 134 -8.27 19.84 2.73
C THR A 134 -7.91 20.53 4.05
N LYS A 135 -8.86 21.29 4.62
CA LYS A 135 -8.69 21.95 5.93
C LYS A 135 -8.46 20.98 7.08
N ALA A 136 -8.92 19.73 6.95
CA ALA A 136 -8.74 18.70 7.98
C ALA A 136 -7.27 18.27 8.11
N ASN A 137 -6.52 18.27 7.00
CA ASN A 137 -5.17 17.71 6.93
C ASN A 137 -4.07 18.76 6.76
N PHE A 138 -4.42 19.96 6.30
CA PHE A 138 -3.47 21.03 5.99
C PHE A 138 -3.92 22.37 6.60
N ASN A 139 -2.96 23.20 6.97
CA ASN A 139 -3.23 24.57 7.37
C ASN A 139 -3.44 25.47 6.16
N THR A 140 -4.71 25.62 5.77
CA THR A 140 -5.14 26.44 4.64
C THR A 140 -5.32 27.92 5.00
N ALA A 141 -4.94 28.36 6.20
CA ALA A 141 -5.05 29.77 6.56
C ALA A 141 -4.10 30.60 5.68
N PRO A 142 -4.58 31.68 5.04
CA PRO A 142 -3.73 32.47 4.15
C PRO A 142 -2.62 33.14 4.97
N ALA A 143 -1.38 33.06 4.48
CA ALA A 143 -0.23 33.67 5.15
C ALA A 143 -0.36 35.20 5.26
N LYS A 144 -1.06 35.82 4.31
CA LYS A 144 -1.51 37.20 4.33
C LYS A 144 -2.97 37.25 3.84
N PRO A 145 -3.85 38.04 4.47
CA PRO A 145 -5.20 38.22 3.96
C PRO A 145 -5.13 38.80 2.54
N LEU A 146 -5.89 38.23 1.61
CA LEU A 146 -6.02 38.77 0.27
C LEU A 146 -6.72 40.12 0.36
N GLN A 147 -5.98 41.21 0.16
CA GLN A 147 -6.57 42.54 0.03
C GLN A 147 -6.98 42.74 -1.41
N ILE A 148 -8.28 42.61 -1.69
CA ILE A 148 -8.83 42.90 -3.02
C ILE A 148 -8.81 44.43 -3.20
N PRO A 149 -8.10 44.96 -4.20
CA PRO A 149 -8.11 46.39 -4.49
C PRO A 149 -9.55 46.85 -4.75
N PRO A 150 -9.91 48.09 -4.36
CA PRO A 150 -11.30 48.57 -4.43
C PRO A 150 -11.91 48.45 -5.83
N VAL A 151 -11.09 48.57 -6.88
CA VAL A 151 -11.50 48.44 -8.29
C VAL A 151 -12.07 47.04 -8.63
N PHE A 152 -11.67 46.00 -7.90
CA PHE A 152 -12.07 44.61 -8.16
C PHE A 152 -13.12 44.08 -7.17
N ARG A 153 -13.68 44.92 -6.28
CA ARG A 153 -14.68 44.49 -5.28
C ARG A 153 -16.09 44.35 -5.83
N CYS A 154 -16.35 44.83 -7.04
CA CYS A 154 -17.68 44.96 -7.64
C CYS A 154 -17.90 44.06 -8.87
N LEU A 155 -16.98 43.14 -9.17
CA LEU A 155 -17.15 42.07 -10.15
C LEU A 155 -17.63 40.81 -9.45
#